data_AF-A0A846DJJ6-F1
#
_entry.id   AF-A0A846DJJ6-F1
#
_cell.length_a   1.000
_cell.length_b   1.000
_cell.length_c   1.000
_cell.angle_alpha   90.00
_cell.angle_beta   90.00
_cell.angle_gamma   90.00
#
_symmetry.space_group_name_H-M   'P 1'
#
loop_
_entity.id
_entity.type
_entity.pdbx_description
1 polymer ?
#
loop_
_entity_poly.entity_id
_entity_poly.type
_entity_poly.pdbx_seq_one_letter_code
_entity_poly.pdbx_strand_id
1 'polypeptide(L)'
;MVLRVAVVGSGPAGSSAAETLAKAGIETYLFERKLDNAKPCGGAIPLCMVSEFDLPPEIIDRRVRKMKMISPSNIEVDINIEKEDEYIGMCRREILDGFMRNRAASLGATLINGTLYKLDIPTNNSDPYTLHYADHSNGDAKGVKKTLKADVVIGADGANSRIAKAIDAGDYNYAIAFQERIRIPDHLMAYYEDRAEMYVGNDVSPDFYAWVFPKYDHVAVGTGTMKVNKALIKDLQAGIRARAAKKLVGGEIIKVEAHPIPEHPRPHRVRGRVALVGDAAGTVTKSSGEGIYFAAKSARMCAETIVETSNSGQSIPTEDDLKLYLKRWDKKYGMTYKVLDILQRVFYRSDATREAFVEMCADKDVQKLTFDSYLYKTVVPANPLIQMKITAKTIGSLLRGNALAP
;
A
#
# COMPACT_ATOMS: atom_id res chain seq x y z
N MET A 1 28.70 -21.39 -5.72
CA MET A 1 28.42 -20.09 -6.37
C MET A 1 27.45 -19.38 -5.43
N VAL A 2 27.74 -18.14 -5.00
CA VAL A 2 26.82 -17.41 -4.11
C VAL A 2 25.77 -16.74 -4.99
N LEU A 3 24.48 -17.02 -4.74
CA LEU A 3 23.37 -16.39 -5.46
C LEU A 3 23.39 -14.87 -5.28
N ARG A 4 23.33 -14.12 -6.38
CA ARG A 4 23.21 -12.65 -6.36
C ARG A 4 21.81 -12.21 -6.71
N VAL A 5 21.20 -11.42 -5.84
CA VAL A 5 19.84 -10.91 -6.03
C VAL A 5 19.85 -9.39 -6.09
N ALA A 6 19.30 -8.82 -7.16
CA ALA A 6 19.07 -7.39 -7.26
C ALA A 6 17.62 -7.06 -6.91
N VAL A 7 17.41 -6.22 -5.90
CA VAL A 7 16.11 -5.70 -5.49
C VAL A 7 16.01 -4.24 -5.92
N VAL A 8 15.09 -3.92 -6.81
CA VAL A 8 14.99 -2.59 -7.42
C VAL A 8 13.86 -1.80 -6.79
N GLY A 9 14.20 -0.76 -6.02
CA GLY A 9 13.28 0.06 -5.24
C GLY A 9 13.37 -0.25 -3.74
N SER A 10 13.57 0.75 -2.88
CA SER A 10 13.84 0.57 -1.44
C SER A 10 12.69 0.98 -0.51
N GLY A 11 11.47 1.09 -1.05
CA GLY A 11 10.27 1.21 -0.21
C GLY A 11 10.02 -0.04 0.64
N PRO A 12 8.87 -0.12 1.33
CA PRO A 12 8.55 -1.23 2.23
C PRO A 12 8.68 -2.61 1.57
N ALA A 13 8.34 -2.71 0.28
CA ALA A 13 8.50 -3.95 -0.49
C ALA A 13 9.98 -4.36 -0.59
N GLY A 14 10.79 -3.56 -1.27
CA GLY A 14 12.18 -3.96 -1.55
C GLY A 14 13.04 -4.04 -0.29
N SER A 15 12.80 -3.18 0.69
CA SER A 15 13.48 -3.27 1.99
C SER A 15 13.15 -4.56 2.72
N SER A 16 11.88 -5.02 2.67
CA SER A 16 11.50 -6.32 3.27
C SER A 16 12.14 -7.50 2.54
N ALA A 17 12.15 -7.49 1.20
CA ALA A 17 12.80 -8.55 0.43
C ALA A 17 14.31 -8.58 0.70
N ALA A 18 14.96 -7.42 0.68
CA ALA A 18 16.39 -7.32 0.91
C ALA A 18 16.79 -7.75 2.33
N GLU A 19 16.00 -7.38 3.34
CA GLU A 19 16.19 -7.83 4.72
C GLU A 19 16.14 -9.36 4.82
N THR A 20 15.12 -9.99 4.24
CA THR A 20 14.95 -11.46 4.26
C THR A 20 16.11 -12.18 3.57
N LEU A 21 16.55 -11.69 2.40
CA LEU A 21 17.65 -12.29 1.65
C LEU A 21 18.99 -12.12 2.39
N ALA A 22 19.25 -10.93 2.93
CA ALA A 22 20.49 -10.64 3.65
C ALA A 22 20.61 -11.48 4.93
N LYS A 23 19.51 -11.66 5.69
CA LYS A 23 19.46 -12.57 6.86
C LYS A 23 19.79 -14.03 6.50
N ALA A 24 19.52 -14.46 5.28
CA ALA A 24 19.85 -15.80 4.78
C ALA A 24 21.27 -15.90 4.19
N GLY A 25 22.08 -14.83 4.24
CA GLY A 25 23.44 -14.81 3.70
C GLY A 25 23.52 -14.70 2.17
N ILE A 26 22.42 -14.34 1.50
CA ILE A 26 22.37 -14.17 0.05
C ILE A 26 22.93 -12.79 -0.33
N GLU A 27 23.82 -12.77 -1.33
CA GLU A 27 24.42 -11.52 -1.83
C GLU A 27 23.34 -10.63 -2.45
N THR A 28 23.01 -9.54 -1.76
CA THR A 28 21.82 -8.75 -2.05
C THR A 28 22.17 -7.31 -2.37
N TYR A 29 21.68 -6.81 -3.50
CA TYR A 29 21.84 -5.43 -3.95
C TYR A 29 20.50 -4.71 -3.92
N LEU A 30 20.35 -3.68 -3.07
CA LEU A 30 19.12 -2.92 -2.92
C LEU A 30 19.27 -1.55 -3.59
N PHE A 31 18.52 -1.30 -4.66
CA PHE A 31 18.57 -0.02 -5.38
C PHE A 31 17.52 0.96 -4.88
N GLU A 32 17.90 2.22 -4.76
CA GLU A 32 16.99 3.35 -4.60
C GLU A 32 17.44 4.54 -5.43
N ARG A 33 16.51 5.22 -6.09
CA ARG A 33 16.82 6.43 -6.85
C ARG A 33 16.90 7.68 -5.96
N LYS A 34 16.03 7.80 -4.96
CA LYS A 34 15.96 8.97 -4.07
C LYS A 34 15.89 8.52 -2.62
N LEU A 35 17.02 8.56 -1.93
CA LEU A 35 17.09 8.17 -0.52
C LEU A 35 16.37 9.16 0.42
N ASP A 36 16.23 10.41 -0.01
CA ASP A 36 15.66 11.54 0.73
C ASP A 36 14.16 11.77 0.47
N ASN A 37 13.54 10.94 -0.37
CA ASN A 37 12.15 11.11 -0.77
C ASN A 37 11.36 9.83 -0.57
N ALA A 38 10.07 9.99 -0.28
CA ALA A 38 9.14 8.88 -0.14
C ALA A 38 7.94 9.05 -1.07
N LYS A 39 7.33 7.91 -1.43
CA LYS A 39 6.06 7.88 -2.17
C LYS A 39 4.96 8.56 -1.32
N PRO A 40 4.14 9.45 -1.91
CA PRO A 40 2.98 10.04 -1.23
C PRO A 40 2.04 8.96 -0.66
N CYS A 41 1.56 9.14 0.57
CA CYS A 41 0.73 8.14 1.22
C CYS A 41 0.02 8.68 2.48
N GLY A 42 -1.22 8.20 2.69
CA GLY A 42 -1.96 8.38 3.94
C GLY A 42 -1.27 7.75 5.16
N GLY A 43 -0.38 6.77 4.96
CA GLY A 43 0.56 6.24 5.96
C GLY A 43 -0.05 5.43 7.10
N ALA A 44 -1.31 5.01 6.97
CA ALA A 44 -1.93 4.04 7.85
C ALA A 44 -1.31 2.65 7.64
N ILE A 45 -0.93 1.98 8.73
CA ILE A 45 -0.46 0.61 8.75
C ILE A 45 -1.26 -0.21 9.78
N PRO A 46 -1.55 -1.49 9.48
CA PRO A 46 -2.28 -2.36 10.40
C PRO A 46 -1.38 -2.84 11.54
N LEU A 47 -1.99 -3.21 12.67
CA LEU A 47 -1.27 -3.70 13.84
C LEU A 47 -0.40 -4.92 13.53
N CYS A 48 -0.87 -5.85 12.68
CA CYS A 48 -0.06 -7.00 12.28
C CYS A 48 1.22 -6.60 11.54
N MET A 49 1.26 -5.45 10.87
CA MET A 49 2.50 -4.98 10.24
C MET A 49 3.53 -4.59 11.30
N VAL A 50 3.08 -3.98 12.41
CA VAL A 50 3.97 -3.56 13.50
C VAL A 50 4.68 -4.77 14.10
N SER A 51 3.92 -5.82 14.43
CA SER A 51 4.48 -7.06 14.98
C SER A 51 5.24 -7.88 13.96
N GLU A 52 4.68 -8.11 12.76
CA GLU A 52 5.28 -9.02 11.78
C GLU A 52 6.58 -8.46 11.18
N PHE A 53 6.82 -7.15 11.23
CA PHE A 53 8.04 -6.51 10.71
C PHE A 53 8.89 -5.87 11.81
N ASP A 54 8.64 -6.16 13.08
CA ASP A 54 9.40 -5.63 14.22
C ASP A 54 9.56 -4.10 14.14
N LEU A 55 8.46 -3.39 13.88
CA LEU A 55 8.47 -1.94 13.76
C LEU A 55 8.49 -1.31 15.16
N PRO A 56 9.50 -0.49 15.48
CA PRO A 56 9.62 0.08 16.81
C PRO A 56 8.60 1.22 16.99
N PRO A 57 8.12 1.47 18.22
CA PRO A 57 7.04 2.43 18.47
C PRO A 57 7.41 3.87 18.07
N GLU A 58 8.69 4.22 18.02
CA GLU A 58 9.21 5.55 17.71
C GLU A 58 8.98 5.97 16.25
N ILE A 59 8.78 5.02 15.34
CA ILE A 59 8.45 5.33 13.94
C ILE A 59 6.94 5.43 13.68
N ILE A 60 6.12 5.18 14.71
CA ILE A 60 4.66 5.30 14.67
C ILE A 60 4.28 6.69 15.21
N ASP A 61 4.08 7.65 14.32
CA ASP A 61 3.82 9.04 14.69
C ASP A 61 2.49 9.21 15.45
N ARG A 62 1.44 8.44 15.08
CA ARG A 62 0.14 8.43 15.78
C ARG A 62 -0.44 7.02 15.89
N ARG A 63 -1.22 6.80 16.95
CA ARG A 63 -1.97 5.57 17.19
C ARG A 63 -3.46 5.89 17.09
N VAL A 64 -4.01 5.75 15.89
CA VAL A 64 -5.44 6.03 15.65
C VAL A 64 -6.27 4.90 16.26
N ARG A 65 -7.22 5.29 17.11
CA ARG A 65 -8.19 4.41 17.77
C ARG A 65 -9.63 4.73 17.38
N LYS A 66 -9.86 5.89 16.77
CA LYS A 66 -11.17 6.38 16.35
C LYS A 66 -11.16 6.63 14.84
N MET A 67 -11.97 5.90 14.10
CA MET A 67 -12.23 6.18 12.69
C MET A 67 -13.61 6.79 12.57
N LYS A 68 -13.74 7.87 11.80
CA LYS A 68 -15.03 8.47 11.47
C LYS A 68 -15.34 8.24 10.00
N MET A 69 -16.43 7.53 9.72
CA MET A 69 -16.98 7.38 8.37
C MET A 69 -18.04 8.45 8.14
N ILE A 70 -17.93 9.20 7.04
CA ILE A 70 -18.78 10.35 6.76
C ILE A 70 -19.46 10.15 5.41
N SER A 71 -20.79 10.06 5.44
CA SER A 71 -21.63 9.75 4.27
C SER A 71 -21.82 10.94 3.33
N PRO A 72 -22.35 10.77 2.11
CA PRO A 72 -22.63 11.90 1.20
C PRO A 72 -23.46 13.03 1.85
N SER A 73 -24.46 12.69 2.65
CA SER A 73 -25.33 13.63 3.39
C SER A 73 -24.71 14.14 4.70
N ASN A 74 -23.43 13.87 4.94
CA ASN A 74 -22.68 14.21 6.15
C ASN A 74 -23.19 13.54 7.44
N ILE A 75 -23.83 12.36 7.32
CA ILE A 75 -24.04 11.51 8.49
C ILE A 75 -22.67 10.99 8.94
N GLU A 76 -22.34 11.21 10.21
CA GLU A 76 -21.09 10.76 10.81
C GLU A 76 -21.32 9.50 11.63
N VAL A 77 -20.53 8.46 11.35
CA VAL A 77 -20.49 7.23 12.12
C VAL A 77 -19.11 7.07 12.74
N ASP A 78 -19.07 7.02 14.07
CA ASP A 78 -17.85 6.73 14.82
C ASP A 78 -17.62 5.22 14.93
N ILE A 79 -16.41 4.81 14.60
CA ILE A 79 -15.93 3.44 14.72
C ILE A 79 -14.73 3.47 15.66
N ASN A 80 -14.89 2.84 16.82
CA ASN A 80 -13.88 2.87 17.88
C ASN A 80 -13.24 1.49 18.02
N ILE A 81 -11.92 1.46 18.11
CA ILE A 81 -11.18 0.25 18.46
C ILE A 81 -11.36 -0.01 19.95
N GLU A 82 -11.97 -1.15 20.30
CA GLU A 82 -12.37 -1.47 21.67
C GLU A 82 -11.19 -1.88 22.56
N LYS A 83 -10.21 -2.64 22.04
CA LYS A 83 -9.09 -3.12 22.86
C LYS A 83 -8.00 -2.06 23.01
N GLU A 84 -7.54 -1.80 24.23
CA GLU A 84 -6.62 -0.70 24.56
C GLU A 84 -5.23 -0.81 23.92
N ASP A 85 -4.81 -2.03 23.57
CA ASP A 85 -3.54 -2.31 22.91
C ASP A 85 -3.61 -2.26 21.38
N GLU A 86 -4.82 -2.22 20.80
CA GLU A 86 -5.03 -2.19 19.36
C GLU A 86 -5.10 -0.77 18.80
N TYR A 87 -4.46 -0.53 17.66
CA TYR A 87 -4.50 0.76 16.96
C TYR A 87 -4.16 0.62 15.48
N ILE A 88 -4.53 1.64 14.69
CA ILE A 88 -3.99 1.87 13.35
C ILE A 88 -2.77 2.76 13.48
N GLY A 89 -1.60 2.27 13.07
CA GLY A 89 -0.37 3.06 13.13
C GLY A 89 -0.32 4.07 12.00
N MET A 90 -0.05 5.33 12.31
CA MET A 90 0.12 6.38 11.30
C MET A 90 1.59 6.76 11.20
N CYS A 91 2.16 6.60 10.02
CA CYS A 91 3.58 6.84 9.78
C CYS A 91 3.80 7.89 8.69
N ARG A 92 4.85 8.69 8.87
CA ARG A 92 5.55 9.36 7.77
C ARG A 92 6.35 8.34 6.97
N ARG A 93 6.15 8.33 5.65
CA ARG A 93 6.78 7.32 4.78
C ARG A 93 8.28 7.49 4.69
N GLU A 94 8.77 8.73 4.75
CA GLU A 94 10.20 9.04 4.82
C GLU A 94 10.90 8.39 6.04
N ILE A 95 10.20 8.26 7.17
CA ILE A 95 10.73 7.62 8.38
C ILE A 95 10.62 6.10 8.29
N LEU A 96 9.43 5.58 7.95
CA LEU A 96 9.19 4.14 7.82
C LEU A 96 10.09 3.50 6.75
N ASP A 97 10.14 4.07 5.55
CA ASP A 97 10.95 3.55 4.45
C ASP A 97 12.43 3.60 4.80
N GLY A 98 12.88 4.72 5.41
CA GLY A 98 14.25 4.89 5.88
C GLY A 98 14.65 3.85 6.92
N PHE A 99 13.79 3.60 7.92
CA PHE A 99 14.01 2.58 8.94
C PHE A 99 14.18 1.19 8.32
N MET A 100 13.22 0.74 7.51
CA MET A 100 13.25 -0.60 6.91
C MET A 100 14.46 -0.79 6.00
N ARG A 101 14.78 0.23 5.19
CA ARG A 101 15.93 0.23 4.29
C ARG A 101 17.26 0.14 5.03
N ASN A 102 17.43 0.98 6.05
CA ASN A 102 18.66 1.02 6.83
C ASN A 102 18.84 -0.28 7.62
N ARG A 103 17.74 -0.88 8.10
CA ARG A 103 17.78 -2.20 8.74
C ARG A 103 18.24 -3.28 7.76
N ALA A 104 17.68 -3.34 6.56
CA ALA A 104 18.14 -4.28 5.52
C ALA A 104 19.64 -4.11 5.22
N ALA A 105 20.11 -2.86 5.10
CA ALA A 105 21.53 -2.57 4.88
C ALA A 105 22.42 -3.02 6.06
N SER A 106 22.00 -2.78 7.30
CA SER A 106 22.73 -3.21 8.50
C SER A 106 22.86 -4.74 8.62
N LEU A 107 21.99 -5.49 7.95
CA LEU A 107 22.00 -6.95 7.91
C LEU A 107 22.79 -7.52 6.72
N GLY A 108 23.42 -6.67 5.90
CA GLY A 108 24.32 -7.10 4.82
C GLY A 108 23.83 -6.80 3.40
N ALA A 109 22.65 -6.20 3.21
CA ALA A 109 22.23 -5.76 1.88
C ALA A 109 23.07 -4.56 1.42
N THR A 110 23.64 -4.63 0.21
CA THR A 110 24.38 -3.51 -0.38
C THR A 110 23.39 -2.47 -0.92
N LEU A 111 23.21 -1.37 -0.19
CA LEU A 111 22.37 -0.26 -0.62
C LEU A 111 23.08 0.56 -1.70
N ILE A 112 22.45 0.67 -2.87
CA ILE A 112 22.93 1.44 -4.03
C ILE A 112 21.98 2.61 -4.26
N ASN A 113 22.49 3.84 -4.10
CA ASN A 113 21.79 5.05 -4.55
C ASN A 113 21.90 5.15 -6.07
N GLY A 114 20.97 4.57 -6.82
CA GLY A 114 21.05 4.48 -8.27
C GLY A 114 19.71 4.42 -8.98
N THR A 115 19.62 5.15 -10.10
CA THR A 115 18.47 5.07 -11.01
C THR A 115 18.69 3.97 -12.03
N LEU A 116 17.96 2.86 -11.92
CA LEU A 116 17.92 1.85 -12.99
C LEU A 116 17.30 2.45 -14.26
N TYR A 117 17.96 2.27 -15.41
CA TYR A 117 17.43 2.70 -16.70
C TYR A 117 17.27 1.59 -17.74
N LYS A 118 17.94 0.45 -17.60
CA LYS A 118 17.80 -0.70 -18.49
C LYS A 118 18.07 -2.02 -17.75
N LEU A 119 17.37 -3.07 -18.13
CA LEU A 119 17.63 -4.45 -17.73
C LEU A 119 17.89 -5.26 -19.00
N ASP A 120 19.06 -5.87 -19.12
CA ASP A 120 19.35 -6.84 -20.17
C ASP A 120 18.98 -8.25 -19.66
N ILE A 121 18.09 -8.90 -20.40
CA ILE A 121 17.62 -10.26 -20.14
C ILE A 121 18.51 -11.22 -20.93
N PRO A 122 19.11 -12.23 -20.29
CA PRO A 122 19.96 -13.22 -20.96
C PRO A 122 19.14 -14.04 -21.98
N THR A 123 19.80 -14.52 -23.02
CA THR A 123 19.18 -15.40 -24.03
C THR A 123 19.04 -16.85 -23.57
N ASN A 124 19.76 -17.23 -22.51
CA ASN A 124 19.71 -18.55 -21.89
C ASN A 124 19.29 -18.45 -20.40
N ASN A 125 18.93 -19.60 -19.83
CA ASN A 125 18.46 -19.70 -18.46
C ASN A 125 19.58 -19.89 -17.43
N SER A 126 20.86 -19.67 -17.75
CA SER A 126 21.97 -19.80 -16.78
C SER A 126 22.71 -18.49 -16.53
N ASP A 127 22.78 -17.61 -17.53
CA ASP A 127 23.54 -16.37 -17.45
C ASP A 127 22.84 -15.33 -16.58
N PRO A 128 23.58 -14.46 -15.88
CA PRO A 128 22.99 -13.40 -15.06
C PRO A 128 22.34 -12.31 -15.91
N TYR A 129 21.34 -11.66 -15.33
CA TYR A 129 20.78 -10.39 -15.81
C TYR A 129 21.81 -9.27 -15.65
N THR A 130 21.82 -8.31 -16.56
CA THR A 130 22.65 -7.09 -16.42
C THR A 130 21.77 -5.87 -16.18
N LEU A 131 21.91 -5.28 -14.99
CA LEU A 131 21.24 -4.06 -14.57
C LEU A 131 22.10 -2.86 -14.97
N HIS A 132 21.55 -1.92 -15.71
CA HIS A 132 22.21 -0.65 -16.05
C HIS A 132 21.58 0.48 -15.26
N TYR A 133 22.41 1.21 -14.51
CA TYR A 133 21.94 2.25 -13.61
C TYR A 133 22.85 3.48 -13.63
N ALA A 134 22.28 4.63 -13.30
CA ALA A 134 23.02 5.85 -12.99
C ALA A 134 23.26 5.89 -11.48
N ASP A 135 24.51 5.81 -11.06
CA ASP A 135 24.94 5.87 -9.66
C ASP A 135 25.03 7.31 -9.16
N HIS A 136 24.29 7.62 -8.09
CA HIS A 136 24.19 8.96 -7.48
C HIS A 136 25.01 9.09 -6.19
N SER A 137 25.86 8.12 -5.86
CA SER A 137 26.71 8.15 -4.65
C SER A 137 27.61 9.39 -4.54
N ASN A 138 28.01 9.99 -5.67
CA ASN A 138 28.82 11.21 -5.71
C ASN A 138 27.99 12.52 -5.58
N GLY A 139 26.67 12.44 -5.40
CA GLY A 139 25.78 13.61 -5.28
C GLY A 139 25.41 14.29 -6.61
N ASP A 140 25.93 13.83 -7.75
CA ASP A 140 25.52 14.33 -9.08
C ASP A 140 24.12 13.82 -9.46
N ALA A 141 23.22 14.75 -9.79
CA ALA A 141 21.87 14.47 -10.26
C ALA A 141 21.81 13.62 -11.54
N LYS A 142 22.82 13.70 -12.42
CA LYS A 142 22.91 12.84 -13.62
C LYS A 142 23.35 11.41 -13.28
N GLY A 143 24.19 11.28 -12.26
CA GLY A 143 24.81 10.04 -11.84
C GLY A 143 25.83 9.47 -12.85
N VAL A 144 26.66 8.55 -12.38
CA VAL A 144 27.67 7.85 -13.20
C VAL A 144 27.08 6.54 -13.71
N LYS A 145 27.12 6.31 -15.03
CA LYS A 145 26.60 5.06 -15.61
C LYS A 145 27.45 3.88 -15.14
N LYS A 146 26.79 2.87 -14.58
CA LYS A 146 27.38 1.62 -14.11
C LYS A 146 26.50 0.43 -14.48
N THR A 147 27.08 -0.76 -14.40
CA THR A 147 26.38 -2.02 -14.57
C THR A 147 26.57 -2.92 -13.35
N LEU A 148 25.59 -3.79 -13.12
CA LEU A 148 25.64 -4.84 -12.10
C LEU A 148 25.07 -6.12 -12.68
N LYS A 149 25.71 -7.26 -12.41
CA LYS A 149 25.18 -8.58 -12.77
C LYS A 149 24.48 -9.22 -11.58
N ALA A 150 23.28 -9.75 -11.78
CA ALA A 150 22.52 -10.49 -10.77
C ALA A 150 21.86 -11.73 -11.37
N ASP A 151 21.74 -12.78 -10.58
CA ASP A 151 21.17 -14.05 -11.02
C ASP A 151 19.64 -14.03 -10.95
N VAL A 152 19.08 -13.28 -9.99
CA VAL A 152 17.64 -13.05 -9.79
C VAL A 152 17.38 -11.54 -9.63
N VAL A 153 16.24 -11.06 -10.14
CA VAL A 153 15.82 -9.67 -9.99
C VAL A 153 14.43 -9.59 -9.33
N ILE A 154 14.31 -8.80 -8.27
CA ILE A 154 13.04 -8.45 -7.64
C ILE A 154 12.68 -7.00 -8.00
N GLY A 155 11.64 -6.81 -8.81
CA GLY A 155 11.06 -5.51 -9.12
C GLY A 155 10.16 -5.02 -8.00
N ALA A 156 10.64 -4.06 -7.21
CA ALA A 156 9.95 -3.41 -6.10
C ALA A 156 9.82 -1.88 -6.34
N ASP A 157 9.90 -1.45 -7.60
CA ASP A 157 10.10 -0.07 -8.06
C ASP A 157 8.79 0.69 -8.30
N GLY A 158 7.74 0.30 -7.57
CA GLY A 158 6.49 1.03 -7.48
C GLY A 158 5.58 0.89 -8.71
N ALA A 159 4.55 1.72 -8.75
CA ALA A 159 3.53 1.64 -9.80
C ALA A 159 4.01 2.03 -11.21
N ASN A 160 5.17 2.68 -11.32
CA ASN A 160 5.80 3.04 -12.60
C ASN A 160 6.99 2.12 -12.94
N SER A 161 6.93 0.88 -12.46
CA SER A 161 8.01 -0.11 -12.53
C SER A 161 8.66 -0.21 -13.92
N ARG A 162 9.98 -0.01 -13.95
CA ARG A 162 10.84 -0.24 -15.11
C ARG A 162 11.14 -1.72 -15.28
N ILE A 163 11.22 -2.47 -14.18
CA ILE A 163 11.38 -3.93 -14.24
C ILE A 163 10.17 -4.59 -14.90
N ALA A 164 8.95 -4.19 -14.52
CA ALA A 164 7.71 -4.68 -15.13
C ALA A 164 7.68 -4.41 -16.64
N LYS A 165 8.14 -3.23 -17.08
CA LYS A 165 8.25 -2.90 -18.51
C LYS A 165 9.29 -3.77 -19.21
N ALA A 166 10.44 -4.00 -18.59
CA ALA A 166 11.53 -4.79 -19.19
C ALA A 166 11.12 -6.25 -19.46
N ILE A 167 10.27 -6.82 -18.61
CA ILE A 167 9.78 -8.20 -18.77
C ILE A 167 8.43 -8.30 -19.49
N ASP A 168 7.91 -7.21 -20.04
CA ASP A 168 6.58 -7.17 -20.67
C ASP A 168 5.46 -7.72 -19.75
N ALA A 169 5.39 -7.17 -18.55
CA ALA A 169 4.49 -7.63 -17.49
C ALA A 169 2.99 -7.40 -17.79
N GLY A 170 2.67 -6.62 -18.82
CA GLY A 170 1.33 -6.09 -19.09
C GLY A 170 0.94 -4.97 -18.14
N ASP A 171 -0.06 -4.17 -18.53
CA ASP A 171 -0.58 -3.06 -17.72
C ASP A 171 -1.65 -3.50 -16.72
N TYR A 172 -1.95 -2.62 -15.75
CA TYR A 172 -3.10 -2.74 -14.86
C TYR A 172 -3.92 -1.43 -14.86
N ASN A 173 -5.14 -1.51 -14.31
CA ASN A 173 -5.90 -0.33 -13.93
C ASN A 173 -5.37 0.26 -12.62
N TYR A 174 -5.50 1.57 -12.48
CA TYR A 174 -5.07 2.29 -11.29
C TYR A 174 -6.02 3.43 -10.94
N ALA A 175 -6.06 3.76 -9.65
CA ALA A 175 -6.56 5.02 -9.14
C ALA A 175 -5.44 6.06 -9.10
N ILE A 176 -5.78 7.34 -9.14
CA ILE A 176 -4.89 8.45 -8.81
C ILE A 176 -5.28 8.91 -7.41
N ALA A 177 -4.33 8.87 -6.49
CA ALA A 177 -4.44 9.57 -5.22
C ALA A 177 -3.79 10.95 -5.32
N PHE A 178 -4.46 11.94 -4.74
CA PHE A 178 -3.99 13.30 -4.59
C PHE A 178 -4.18 13.71 -3.13
N GLN A 179 -3.17 14.33 -2.53
CA GLN A 179 -3.26 14.80 -1.16
C GLN A 179 -2.44 16.06 -0.92
N GLU A 180 -2.86 16.80 0.10
CA GLU A 180 -2.16 17.93 0.68
C GLU A 180 -1.76 17.55 2.11
N ARG A 181 -0.50 17.79 2.45
CA ARG A 181 -0.07 17.83 3.85
C ARG A 181 -0.39 19.23 4.36
N ILE A 182 -1.23 19.33 5.38
CA ILE A 182 -1.70 20.61 5.93
C ILE A 182 -1.36 20.66 7.41
N ARG A 183 -0.48 21.58 7.78
CA ARG A 183 -0.23 21.89 9.19
C ARG A 183 -1.39 22.74 9.69
N ILE A 184 -2.03 22.32 10.77
CA ILE A 184 -3.16 23.03 11.39
C ILE A 184 -2.79 23.44 12.83
N PRO A 185 -3.46 24.46 13.40
CA PRO A 185 -3.23 24.86 14.79
C PRO A 185 -3.34 23.70 15.81
N ASP A 186 -2.55 23.75 16.88
CA ASP A 186 -2.45 22.67 17.87
C ASP A 186 -3.79 22.25 18.48
N HIS A 187 -4.68 23.22 18.76
CA HIS A 187 -6.01 22.93 19.29
C HIS A 187 -6.90 22.13 18.32
N LEU A 188 -6.68 22.26 17.00
CA LEU A 188 -7.33 21.43 15.99
C LEU A 188 -6.59 20.09 15.80
N MET A 189 -5.26 20.06 15.92
CA MET A 189 -4.51 18.80 15.93
C MET A 189 -4.90 17.89 17.10
N ALA A 190 -5.30 18.44 18.25
CA ALA A 190 -5.80 17.66 19.39
C ALA A 190 -7.03 16.80 19.02
N TYR A 191 -7.89 17.28 18.11
CA TYR A 191 -9.01 16.48 17.59
C TYR A 191 -8.55 15.23 16.83
N TYR A 192 -7.39 15.32 16.19
CA TYR A 192 -6.80 14.28 15.34
C TYR A 192 -5.69 13.48 16.05
N GLU A 193 -5.56 13.61 17.37
CA GLU A 193 -4.52 12.91 18.15
C GLU A 193 -4.63 11.38 17.99
N ASP A 194 -5.83 10.83 18.09
CA ASP A 194 -6.14 9.41 17.95
C ASP A 194 -7.25 9.13 16.91
N ARG A 195 -7.51 10.10 16.03
CA ARG A 195 -8.66 10.08 15.12
C ARG A 195 -8.26 10.25 13.66
N ALA A 196 -8.86 9.45 12.78
CA ALA A 196 -8.82 9.63 11.33
C ALA A 196 -10.23 9.63 10.75
N GLU A 197 -10.38 10.30 9.61
CA GLU A 197 -11.68 10.49 8.96
C GLU A 197 -11.63 10.02 7.52
N MET A 198 -12.72 9.36 7.10
CA MET A 198 -12.94 8.90 5.74
C MET A 198 -14.28 9.44 5.24
N TYR A 199 -14.24 10.06 4.08
CA TYR A 199 -15.36 10.73 3.44
C TYR A 199 -15.72 10.00 2.16
N VAL A 200 -17.00 9.71 1.99
CA VAL A 200 -17.55 9.13 0.77
C VAL A 200 -18.61 10.06 0.18
N GLY A 201 -18.67 10.12 -1.14
CA GLY A 201 -19.61 10.96 -1.89
C GLY A 201 -19.04 11.36 -3.24
N ASN A 202 -19.89 11.53 -4.26
CA ASN A 202 -19.45 11.90 -5.60
C ASN A 202 -18.69 13.23 -5.65
N ASP A 203 -18.96 14.13 -4.70
CA ASP A 203 -18.31 15.43 -4.56
C ASP A 203 -16.86 15.34 -4.07
N VAL A 204 -16.51 14.24 -3.40
CA VAL A 204 -15.15 13.99 -2.91
C VAL A 204 -14.45 12.85 -3.61
N SER A 205 -15.18 11.83 -4.08
CA SER A 205 -14.69 10.74 -4.91
C SER A 205 -15.83 9.91 -5.52
N PRO A 206 -15.93 9.81 -6.86
CA PRO A 206 -17.01 9.11 -7.53
C PRO A 206 -16.86 7.58 -7.56
N ASP A 207 -15.72 7.04 -7.15
CA ASP A 207 -15.39 5.60 -7.27
C ASP A 207 -14.39 5.10 -6.21
N PHE A 208 -14.03 5.98 -5.27
CA PHE A 208 -13.13 5.71 -4.15
C PHE A 208 -13.60 6.54 -2.93
N TYR A 209 -12.68 7.03 -2.10
CA TYR A 209 -12.98 7.86 -0.94
C TYR A 209 -11.95 9.00 -0.79
N ALA A 210 -12.28 9.96 0.06
CA ALA A 210 -11.39 11.01 0.54
C ALA A 210 -11.09 10.83 2.03
N TRP A 211 -10.03 11.47 2.52
CA TRP A 211 -9.56 11.26 3.89
C TRP A 211 -9.00 12.52 4.52
N VAL A 212 -9.04 12.54 5.85
CA VAL A 212 -8.23 13.40 6.71
C VAL A 212 -7.53 12.52 7.72
N PHE A 213 -6.25 12.27 7.47
CA PHE A 213 -5.44 11.31 8.24
C PHE A 213 -4.35 12.02 9.03
N PRO A 214 -4.25 11.81 10.35
CA PRO A 214 -3.22 12.45 11.14
C PRO A 214 -1.85 11.90 10.84
N LYS A 215 -0.85 12.78 10.92
CA LYS A 215 0.57 12.49 10.87
C LYS A 215 1.20 12.98 12.18
N TYR A 216 2.49 13.25 12.14
CA TYR A 216 3.22 13.79 13.28
C TYR A 216 2.68 15.17 13.73
N ASP A 217 2.84 16.21 12.94
CA ASP A 217 2.50 17.61 13.27
C ASP A 217 1.47 18.23 12.30
N HIS A 218 0.84 17.40 11.48
CA HIS A 218 -0.05 17.83 10.40
C HIS A 218 -1.05 16.73 10.05
N VAL A 219 -2.01 17.06 9.19
CA VAL A 219 -2.91 16.08 8.58
C VAL A 219 -2.61 15.91 7.10
N ALA A 220 -2.82 14.71 6.57
CA ALA A 220 -2.91 14.46 5.14
C ALA A 220 -4.39 14.53 4.74
N VAL A 221 -4.74 15.52 3.93
CA VAL A 221 -6.10 15.70 3.38
C VAL A 221 -6.06 15.35 1.90
N GLY A 222 -6.76 14.31 1.50
CA GLY A 222 -6.65 13.82 0.14
C GLY A 222 -7.87 13.09 -0.36
N THR A 223 -7.83 12.75 -1.64
CA THR A 223 -8.83 11.97 -2.35
C THR A 223 -8.17 11.02 -3.34
N GLY A 224 -8.85 9.91 -3.62
CA GLY A 224 -8.52 9.01 -4.73
C GLY A 224 -9.64 9.00 -5.75
N THR A 225 -9.31 8.73 -7.01
CA THR A 225 -10.32 8.36 -8.02
C THR A 225 -9.71 7.51 -9.13
N MET A 226 -10.51 6.70 -9.82
CA MET A 226 -10.00 5.88 -10.92
C MET A 226 -9.43 6.74 -12.05
N LYS A 227 -8.45 6.18 -12.78
CA LYS A 227 -7.82 6.85 -13.94
C LYS A 227 -8.84 7.45 -14.91
N VAL A 228 -10.01 6.83 -15.08
CA VAL A 228 -11.08 7.29 -15.97
C VAL A 228 -11.62 8.68 -15.56
N ASN A 229 -11.62 8.95 -14.25
CA ASN A 229 -12.14 10.15 -13.61
C ASN A 229 -11.03 11.13 -13.19
N LYS A 230 -9.76 10.88 -13.57
CA LYS A 230 -8.60 11.68 -13.16
C LYS A 230 -8.72 13.18 -13.44
N ALA A 231 -9.54 13.57 -14.42
CA ALA A 231 -9.78 14.97 -14.76
C ALA A 231 -10.47 15.73 -13.63
N LEU A 232 -11.28 15.03 -12.81
CA LEU A 232 -12.04 15.60 -11.70
C LEU A 232 -11.18 15.81 -10.44
N ILE A 233 -9.95 15.29 -10.38
CA ILE A 233 -9.17 15.17 -9.12
C ILE A 233 -9.00 16.50 -8.38
N LYS A 234 -8.91 17.63 -9.09
CA LYS A 234 -8.79 18.96 -8.47
C LYS A 234 -10.11 19.41 -7.83
N ASP A 235 -11.23 19.18 -8.50
CA ASP A 235 -12.56 19.51 -7.98
C ASP A 235 -12.89 18.62 -6.78
N LEU A 236 -12.53 17.34 -6.85
CA LEU A 236 -12.66 16.39 -5.75
C LEU A 236 -11.81 16.80 -4.53
N GLN A 237 -10.58 17.27 -4.76
CA GLN A 237 -9.73 17.82 -3.68
C GLN A 237 -10.37 19.07 -3.06
N ALA A 238 -10.95 19.95 -3.87
CA ALA A 238 -11.68 21.12 -3.38
C ALA A 238 -12.92 20.71 -2.56
N GLY A 239 -13.62 19.65 -2.98
CA GLY A 239 -14.73 19.04 -2.26
C GLY A 239 -14.35 18.59 -0.85
N ILE A 240 -13.28 17.78 -0.72
CA ILE A 240 -12.83 17.35 0.62
C ILE A 240 -12.35 18.52 1.49
N ARG A 241 -11.66 19.51 0.90
CA ARG A 241 -11.27 20.75 1.59
C ARG A 241 -12.50 21.51 2.12
N ALA A 242 -13.57 21.59 1.35
CA ALA A 242 -14.81 22.24 1.76
C ALA A 242 -15.51 21.48 2.89
N ARG A 243 -15.61 20.15 2.79
CA ARG A 243 -16.25 19.31 3.83
C ARG A 243 -15.48 19.32 5.15
N ALA A 244 -14.15 19.38 5.10
CA ALA A 244 -13.30 19.44 6.28
C ALA A 244 -12.99 20.88 6.74
N ALA A 245 -13.54 21.93 6.09
CA ALA A 245 -13.09 23.31 6.24
C ALA A 245 -13.03 23.79 7.71
N LYS A 246 -14.05 23.47 8.52
CA LYS A 246 -14.09 23.85 9.95
C LYS A 246 -12.92 23.28 10.76
N LYS A 247 -12.42 22.10 10.38
CA LYS A 247 -11.31 21.39 11.04
C LYS A 247 -9.93 21.76 10.46
N LEU A 248 -9.91 22.55 9.39
CA LEU A 248 -8.70 22.99 8.68
C LEU A 248 -8.48 24.51 8.76
N VAL A 249 -9.24 25.22 9.60
CA VAL A 249 -9.14 26.68 9.77
C VAL A 249 -7.71 27.05 10.20
N GLY A 250 -7.13 28.05 9.54
CA GLY A 250 -5.75 28.47 9.78
C GLY A 250 -4.70 27.46 9.29
N GLY A 251 -5.09 26.45 8.51
CA GLY A 251 -4.19 25.43 8.00
C GLY A 251 -3.29 25.92 6.86
N GLU A 252 -2.01 25.58 6.93
CA GLU A 252 -0.99 25.87 5.91
C GLU A 252 -0.69 24.60 5.10
N ILE A 253 -0.81 24.69 3.76
CA ILE A 253 -0.42 23.60 2.86
C ILE A 253 1.11 23.57 2.78
N ILE A 254 1.73 22.55 3.37
CA ILE A 254 3.20 22.39 3.38
C ILE A 254 3.70 21.49 2.25
N LYS A 255 2.82 20.68 1.64
CA LYS A 255 3.17 19.81 0.51
C LYS A 255 1.93 19.40 -0.27
N VAL A 256 2.05 19.37 -1.60
CA VAL A 256 1.04 18.83 -2.52
C VAL A 256 1.62 17.60 -3.20
N GLU A 257 0.89 16.51 -3.21
CA GLU A 257 1.40 15.21 -3.63
C GLU A 257 0.38 14.41 -4.44
N ALA A 258 0.84 13.66 -5.44
CA ALA A 258 -0.01 12.74 -6.20
C ALA A 258 0.74 11.45 -6.56
N HIS A 259 0.04 10.32 -6.56
CA HIS A 259 0.62 9.04 -6.95
C HIS A 259 -0.43 8.06 -7.50
N PRO A 260 -0.09 7.25 -8.52
CA PRO A 260 -0.95 6.15 -8.95
C PRO A 260 -1.00 5.03 -7.91
N ILE A 261 -2.18 4.45 -7.73
CA ILE A 261 -2.48 3.31 -6.85
C ILE A 261 -2.96 2.14 -7.72
N PRO A 262 -2.17 1.07 -7.88
CA PRO A 262 -2.52 -0.03 -8.78
C PRO A 262 -3.52 -0.98 -8.13
N GLU A 263 -4.77 -0.92 -8.55
CA GLU A 263 -5.89 -1.66 -7.93
C GLU A 263 -6.07 -3.09 -8.45
N HIS A 264 -5.19 -3.54 -9.35
CA HIS A 264 -5.22 -4.87 -9.90
C HIS A 264 -3.81 -5.43 -10.12
N PRO A 265 -3.61 -6.74 -9.87
CA PRO A 265 -2.36 -7.40 -10.23
C PRO A 265 -2.06 -7.30 -11.72
N ARG A 266 -0.77 -7.22 -12.07
CA ARG A 266 -0.35 -7.35 -13.48
C ARG A 266 -0.63 -8.76 -14.02
N PRO A 267 -0.88 -8.91 -15.34
CA PRO A 267 -1.00 -10.21 -15.99
C PRO A 267 0.19 -11.13 -15.71
N HIS A 268 1.41 -10.61 -15.85
CA HIS A 268 2.63 -11.35 -15.55
C HIS A 268 3.37 -10.70 -14.38
N ARG A 269 3.51 -11.44 -13.28
CA ARG A 269 4.23 -11.01 -12.07
C ARG A 269 5.56 -11.73 -11.88
N VAL A 270 5.81 -12.76 -12.68
CA VAL A 270 7.06 -13.51 -12.76
C VAL A 270 7.32 -13.84 -14.23
N ARG A 271 8.57 -13.66 -14.67
CA ARG A 271 9.06 -14.10 -15.99
C ARG A 271 10.56 -14.37 -15.93
N GLY A 272 11.00 -15.54 -16.37
CA GLY A 272 12.35 -16.03 -16.10
C GLY A 272 12.65 -15.98 -14.59
N ARG A 273 13.81 -15.45 -14.22
CA ARG A 273 14.18 -15.22 -12.81
C ARG A 273 13.95 -13.78 -12.36
N VAL A 274 12.89 -13.16 -12.88
CA VAL A 274 12.43 -11.84 -12.44
C VAL A 274 11.07 -11.98 -11.77
N ALA A 275 10.93 -11.46 -10.56
CA ALA A 275 9.68 -11.39 -9.81
C ALA A 275 9.30 -9.94 -9.50
N LEU A 276 8.02 -9.59 -9.62
CA LEU A 276 7.49 -8.30 -9.22
C LEU A 276 6.82 -8.41 -7.84
N VAL A 277 6.95 -7.38 -7.02
CA VAL A 277 6.34 -7.32 -5.67
C VAL A 277 5.76 -5.94 -5.40
N GLY A 278 4.91 -5.80 -4.37
CA GLY A 278 4.31 -4.51 -4.05
C GLY A 278 3.48 -3.90 -5.18
N ASP A 279 3.52 -2.58 -5.29
CA ASP A 279 2.82 -1.84 -6.34
C ASP A 279 3.27 -2.26 -7.74
N ALA A 280 4.53 -2.69 -7.92
CA ALA A 280 5.02 -3.16 -9.22
C ALA A 280 4.25 -4.40 -9.70
N ALA A 281 3.85 -5.27 -8.76
CA ALA A 281 2.99 -6.43 -9.02
C ALA A 281 1.49 -6.14 -8.97
N GLY A 282 1.07 -4.96 -8.50
CA GLY A 282 -0.34 -4.60 -8.32
C GLY A 282 -0.98 -5.24 -7.09
N THR A 283 -0.26 -5.28 -5.96
CA THR A 283 -0.73 -5.86 -4.69
C THR A 283 -1.47 -4.86 -3.80
N VAL A 284 -1.99 -3.74 -4.30
CA VAL A 284 -2.84 -2.87 -3.48
C VAL A 284 -4.24 -3.46 -3.38
N THR A 285 -4.85 -3.42 -2.20
CA THR A 285 -6.24 -3.86 -2.05
C THR A 285 -7.22 -2.79 -2.48
N LYS A 286 -8.26 -3.25 -3.18
CA LYS A 286 -9.45 -2.47 -3.52
C LYS A 286 -10.23 -2.03 -2.30
N SER A 287 -11.12 -1.06 -2.49
CA SER A 287 -11.97 -0.44 -1.45
C SER A 287 -11.19 0.36 -0.40
N SER A 288 -10.05 -0.14 0.11
CA SER A 288 -9.25 0.51 1.15
C SER A 288 -7.99 1.22 0.64
N GLY A 289 -7.56 0.99 -0.61
CA GLY A 289 -6.31 1.55 -1.15
C GLY A 289 -5.04 1.14 -0.40
N GLU A 290 -5.12 0.12 0.45
CA GLU A 290 -4.03 -0.24 1.33
C GLU A 290 -2.94 -0.98 0.56
N GLY A 291 -1.74 -0.39 0.56
CA GLY A 291 -0.59 -0.95 -0.14
C GLY A 291 0.62 -1.26 0.73
N ILE A 292 0.82 -0.59 1.87
CA ILE A 292 2.08 -0.69 2.63
C ILE A 292 2.33 -2.12 3.13
N TYR A 293 1.36 -2.68 3.87
CA TYR A 293 1.45 -4.04 4.40
C TYR A 293 1.59 -5.07 3.28
N PHE A 294 0.72 -5.01 2.27
CA PHE A 294 0.72 -5.98 1.17
C PHE A 294 1.99 -5.89 0.32
N ALA A 295 2.58 -4.71 0.20
CA ALA A 295 3.85 -4.53 -0.48
C ALA A 295 5.01 -5.15 0.28
N ALA A 296 5.13 -4.86 1.57
CA ALA A 296 6.13 -5.47 2.44
C ALA A 296 5.95 -7.00 2.51
N LYS A 297 4.71 -7.46 2.64
CA LYS A 297 4.39 -8.88 2.80
C LYS A 297 4.60 -9.69 1.52
N SER A 298 4.19 -9.19 0.36
CA SER A 298 4.45 -9.87 -0.92
C SER A 298 5.94 -10.01 -1.18
N ALA A 299 6.71 -8.97 -0.86
CA ALA A 299 8.15 -8.96 -1.04
C ALA A 299 8.88 -9.93 -0.10
N ARG A 300 8.50 -9.96 1.18
CA ARG A 300 9.01 -10.97 2.11
C ARG A 300 8.66 -12.39 1.65
N MET A 301 7.41 -12.65 1.25
CA MET A 301 7.01 -13.98 0.77
C MET A 301 7.80 -14.41 -0.48
N CYS A 302 8.07 -13.48 -1.40
CA CYS A 302 8.93 -13.72 -2.56
C CYS A 302 10.37 -14.06 -2.14
N ALA A 303 10.95 -13.29 -1.22
CA ALA A 303 12.29 -13.53 -0.70
C ALA A 303 12.40 -14.85 0.07
N GLU A 304 11.43 -15.18 0.93
CA GLU A 304 11.34 -16.46 1.64
C GLU A 304 11.31 -17.64 0.66
N THR A 305 10.51 -17.53 -0.42
CA THR A 305 10.50 -18.53 -1.49
C THR A 305 11.86 -18.64 -2.18
N ILE A 306 12.53 -17.53 -2.49
CA ILE A 306 13.88 -17.56 -3.07
C ILE A 306 14.85 -18.27 -2.13
N VAL A 307 14.87 -17.93 -0.83
CA VAL A 307 15.73 -18.57 0.17
C VAL A 307 15.49 -20.08 0.21
N GLU A 308 14.24 -20.51 0.25
CA GLU A 308 13.87 -21.92 0.28
C GLU A 308 14.30 -22.66 -0.99
N THR A 309 13.92 -22.17 -2.17
CA THR A 309 14.15 -22.89 -3.44
C THR A 309 15.60 -22.81 -3.91
N SER A 310 16.35 -21.80 -3.46
CA SER A 310 17.79 -21.69 -3.72
C SER A 310 18.67 -22.46 -2.73
N ASN A 311 18.07 -23.15 -1.74
CA ASN A 311 18.78 -23.73 -0.60
C ASN A 311 19.73 -22.72 0.06
N SER A 312 19.18 -21.57 0.48
CA SER A 312 19.94 -20.44 1.04
C SER A 312 21.06 -19.94 0.11
N GLY A 313 20.75 -19.80 -1.18
CA GLY A 313 21.66 -19.22 -2.18
C GLY A 313 22.69 -20.19 -2.78
N GLN A 314 22.58 -21.49 -2.55
CA GLN A 314 23.45 -22.52 -3.13
C GLN A 314 23.06 -22.91 -4.58
N SER A 315 21.84 -22.61 -5.00
CA SER A 315 21.34 -22.83 -6.36
C SER A 315 20.61 -21.60 -6.90
N ILE A 316 20.47 -21.53 -8.23
CA ILE A 316 19.72 -20.47 -8.90
C ILE A 316 18.26 -20.93 -9.06
N PRO A 317 17.27 -20.20 -8.51
CA PRO A 317 15.86 -20.59 -8.63
C PRO A 317 15.36 -20.43 -10.07
N THR A 318 14.45 -21.30 -10.48
CA THR A 318 13.77 -21.27 -11.78
C THR A 318 12.57 -20.32 -11.77
N GLU A 319 11.96 -20.09 -12.94
CA GLU A 319 10.71 -19.33 -13.03
C GLU A 319 9.57 -19.99 -12.23
N ASP A 320 9.49 -21.32 -12.24
CA ASP A 320 8.42 -22.06 -11.55
C ASP A 320 8.62 -22.05 -10.03
N ASP A 321 9.87 -22.04 -9.57
CA ASP A 321 10.22 -21.79 -8.18
C ASP A 321 9.74 -20.41 -7.73
N LEU A 322 9.98 -19.36 -8.53
CA LEU A 322 9.48 -18.02 -8.23
C LEU A 322 7.95 -17.97 -8.26
N LYS A 323 7.27 -18.65 -9.19
CA LYS A 323 5.79 -18.71 -9.21
C LYS A 323 5.19 -19.32 -7.94
N LEU A 324 5.97 -20.06 -7.14
CA LEU A 324 5.49 -20.59 -5.86
C LEU A 324 5.07 -19.50 -4.88
N TYR A 325 5.73 -18.32 -4.86
CA TYR A 325 5.30 -17.22 -3.99
C TYR A 325 3.92 -16.70 -4.39
N LEU A 326 3.61 -16.66 -5.70
CA LEU A 326 2.30 -16.26 -6.20
C LEU A 326 1.22 -17.27 -5.78
N LYS A 327 1.49 -18.56 -5.90
CA LYS A 327 0.57 -19.61 -5.43
C LYS A 327 0.27 -19.47 -3.93
N ARG A 328 1.32 -19.21 -3.12
CA ARG A 328 1.19 -18.98 -1.67
C ARG A 328 0.42 -17.69 -1.37
N TRP A 329 0.67 -16.63 -2.13
CA TRP A 329 -0.03 -15.35 -2.04
C TRP A 329 -1.53 -15.50 -2.34
N ASP A 330 -1.86 -16.10 -3.48
CA ASP A 330 -3.25 -16.27 -3.92
C ASP A 330 -4.01 -17.18 -2.94
N LYS A 331 -3.37 -18.24 -2.42
CA LYS A 331 -3.95 -19.08 -1.36
C LYS A 331 -4.25 -18.30 -0.08
N LYS A 332 -3.34 -17.40 0.33
CA LYS A 332 -3.46 -16.67 1.60
C LYS A 332 -4.41 -15.47 1.52
N TYR A 333 -4.34 -14.69 0.44
CA TYR A 333 -5.02 -13.40 0.32
C TYR A 333 -6.05 -13.34 -0.80
N GLY A 334 -6.13 -14.34 -1.70
CA GLY A 334 -7.03 -14.29 -2.86
C GLY A 334 -8.50 -14.05 -2.49
N MET A 335 -8.98 -14.68 -1.41
CA MET A 335 -10.33 -14.44 -0.89
C MET A 335 -10.52 -13.02 -0.34
N THR A 336 -9.53 -12.47 0.37
CA THR A 336 -9.54 -11.08 0.85
C THR A 336 -9.68 -10.11 -0.32
N TYR A 337 -8.89 -10.28 -1.38
CA TYR A 337 -8.97 -9.43 -2.58
C TYR A 337 -10.33 -9.55 -3.28
N LYS A 338 -10.88 -10.76 -3.37
CA LYS A 338 -12.20 -11.00 -3.98
C LYS A 338 -13.31 -10.29 -3.19
N VAL A 339 -13.30 -10.37 -1.86
CA VAL A 339 -14.29 -9.70 -1.01
C VAL A 339 -14.19 -8.18 -1.16
N LEU A 340 -12.97 -7.63 -1.13
CA LEU A 340 -12.75 -6.18 -1.25
C LEU A 340 -13.13 -5.64 -2.65
N ASP A 341 -12.91 -6.41 -3.72
CA ASP A 341 -13.37 -6.07 -5.06
C ASP A 341 -14.91 -6.03 -5.14
N ILE A 342 -15.59 -6.99 -4.51
CA ILE A 342 -17.06 -6.99 -4.44
C ILE A 342 -17.55 -5.76 -3.66
N LEU A 343 -16.97 -5.47 -2.50
CA LEU A 343 -17.36 -4.30 -1.69
C LEU A 343 -17.22 -3.00 -2.46
N GLN A 344 -16.09 -2.79 -3.14
CA GLN A 344 -15.89 -1.60 -3.98
C GLN A 344 -16.94 -1.55 -5.10
N ARG A 345 -17.16 -2.67 -5.80
CA ARG A 345 -18.15 -2.74 -6.87
C ARG A 345 -19.57 -2.51 -6.40
N VAL A 346 -19.95 -2.80 -5.16
CA VAL A 346 -21.34 -2.59 -4.68
C VAL A 346 -21.51 -1.18 -4.12
N PHE A 347 -20.63 -0.78 -3.21
CA PHE A 347 -20.84 0.41 -2.37
C PHE A 347 -20.30 1.71 -2.95
N TYR A 348 -19.41 1.66 -3.94
CA TYR A 348 -18.78 2.86 -4.53
C TYR A 348 -19.38 3.21 -5.90
N ARG A 349 -20.65 2.85 -6.15
CA ARG A 349 -21.34 3.11 -7.43
C ARG A 349 -22.11 4.41 -7.45
N SER A 350 -22.75 4.75 -6.35
CA SER A 350 -23.61 5.94 -6.24
C SER A 350 -23.64 6.42 -4.80
N ASP A 351 -24.10 7.64 -4.58
CA ASP A 351 -24.23 8.18 -3.23
C ASP A 351 -25.23 7.38 -2.40
N ALA A 352 -26.31 6.88 -3.01
CA ALA A 352 -27.25 5.95 -2.39
C ALA A 352 -26.59 4.71 -1.77
N THR A 353 -25.66 4.07 -2.50
CA THR A 353 -24.95 2.89 -1.98
C THR A 353 -23.87 3.27 -0.98
N ARG A 354 -23.29 4.47 -1.08
CA ARG A 354 -22.37 5.01 -0.06
C ARG A 354 -23.06 5.36 1.25
N GLU A 355 -24.28 5.89 1.22
CA GLU A 355 -25.12 6.07 2.40
C GLU A 355 -25.35 4.73 3.10
N ALA A 356 -25.77 3.72 2.34
CA ALA A 356 -25.96 2.37 2.86
C ALA A 356 -24.67 1.77 3.44
N PHE A 357 -23.50 2.08 2.85
CA PHE A 357 -22.21 1.65 3.37
C PHE A 357 -21.90 2.28 4.73
N VAL A 358 -22.08 3.60 4.86
CA VAL A 358 -21.85 4.31 6.13
C VAL A 358 -22.86 3.90 7.19
N GLU A 359 -24.13 3.72 6.85
CA GLU A 359 -25.15 3.18 7.75
C GLU A 359 -24.75 1.78 8.26
N MET A 360 -24.27 0.91 7.38
CA MET A 360 -23.78 -0.43 7.74
C MET A 360 -22.57 -0.35 8.70
N CYS A 361 -21.69 0.64 8.53
CA CYS A 361 -20.58 0.87 9.45
C CYS A 361 -21.02 1.27 10.87
N ALA A 362 -22.28 1.63 11.12
CA ALA A 362 -22.79 1.89 12.47
C ALA A 362 -23.08 0.61 13.26
N ASP A 363 -23.15 -0.54 12.59
CA ASP A 363 -23.38 -1.83 13.23
C ASP A 363 -22.09 -2.34 13.90
N LYS A 364 -22.12 -2.60 15.20
CA LYS A 364 -20.96 -3.07 15.98
C LYS A 364 -20.40 -4.40 15.50
N ASP A 365 -21.23 -5.32 15.00
CA ASP A 365 -20.78 -6.61 14.46
C ASP A 365 -19.96 -6.37 13.17
N VAL A 366 -20.41 -5.43 12.32
CA VAL A 366 -19.70 -5.02 11.10
C VAL A 366 -18.39 -4.30 11.44
N GLN A 367 -18.42 -3.39 12.42
CA GLN A 367 -17.22 -2.68 12.88
C GLN A 367 -16.16 -3.68 13.34
N LYS A 368 -16.53 -4.61 14.24
CA LYS A 368 -15.61 -5.62 14.75
C LYS A 368 -15.01 -6.49 13.65
N LEU A 369 -15.84 -7.03 12.75
CA LEU A 369 -15.35 -7.86 11.65
C LEU A 369 -14.42 -7.11 10.71
N THR A 370 -14.74 -5.85 10.42
CA THR A 370 -13.94 -4.99 9.54
C THR A 370 -12.59 -4.66 10.15
N PHE A 371 -12.57 -4.29 11.45
CA PHE A 371 -11.35 -3.97 12.17
C PHE A 371 -10.49 -5.19 12.43
N ASP A 372 -11.05 -6.32 12.85
CA ASP A 372 -10.26 -7.55 13.02
C ASP A 372 -9.64 -7.97 11.67
N SER A 373 -10.43 -7.92 10.58
CA SER A 373 -9.92 -8.21 9.24
C SER A 373 -8.86 -7.21 8.79
N TYR A 374 -8.97 -5.93 9.15
CA TYR A 374 -7.98 -4.92 8.81
C TYR A 374 -6.71 -5.03 9.68
N LEU A 375 -6.83 -5.10 11.00
CA LEU A 375 -5.71 -5.11 11.93
C LEU A 375 -4.86 -6.37 11.81
N TYR A 376 -5.49 -7.52 11.53
CA TYR A 376 -4.82 -8.82 11.51
C TYR A 376 -4.65 -9.43 10.12
N LYS A 377 -5.32 -8.88 9.10
CA LYS A 377 -5.28 -9.36 7.69
C LYS A 377 -5.67 -10.83 7.54
N THR A 378 -6.44 -11.33 8.48
CA THR A 378 -7.10 -12.63 8.43
C THR A 378 -8.57 -12.41 8.16
N VAL A 379 -9.15 -13.17 7.21
CA VAL A 379 -10.60 -13.23 7.08
C VAL A 379 -11.11 -13.96 8.32
N VAL A 380 -11.63 -13.23 9.30
CA VAL A 380 -12.27 -13.84 10.45
C VAL A 380 -13.53 -14.54 9.94
N PRO A 381 -13.68 -15.87 10.12
CA PRO A 381 -14.91 -16.54 9.78
C PRO A 381 -16.01 -15.93 10.66
N ALA A 382 -16.90 -15.15 10.07
CA ALA A 382 -18.09 -14.70 10.77
C ALA A 382 -18.93 -15.92 11.12
N ASN A 383 -19.45 -15.98 12.34
CA ASN A 383 -20.47 -16.97 12.71
C ASN A 383 -21.59 -16.92 11.64
N PRO A 384 -22.05 -18.06 11.07
CA PRO A 384 -23.05 -18.08 10.02
C PRO A 384 -24.32 -17.25 10.32
N LEU A 385 -24.75 -17.19 11.59
CA LEU A 385 -25.87 -16.37 12.02
C LEU A 385 -25.58 -14.86 11.93
N ILE A 386 -24.35 -14.46 12.28
CA ILE A 386 -23.88 -13.07 12.14
C ILE A 386 -23.76 -12.73 10.65
N GLN A 387 -23.25 -13.63 9.83
CA GLN A 387 -23.15 -13.42 8.38
C GLN A 387 -24.52 -13.28 7.71
N MET A 388 -25.51 -14.09 8.10
CA MET A 388 -26.90 -13.94 7.66
C MET A 388 -27.51 -12.60 8.10
N LYS A 389 -27.29 -12.21 9.36
CA LYS A 389 -27.77 -10.92 9.91
C LYS A 389 -27.15 -9.73 9.19
N ILE A 390 -25.83 -9.75 8.96
CA ILE A 390 -25.12 -8.71 8.19
C ILE A 390 -25.65 -8.68 6.77
N THR A 391 -25.78 -9.83 6.09
CA THR A 391 -26.30 -9.89 4.72
C THR A 391 -27.72 -9.33 4.62
N ALA A 392 -28.62 -9.69 5.53
CA ALA A 392 -29.98 -9.15 5.58
C ALA A 392 -29.99 -7.63 5.84
N LYS A 393 -29.13 -7.14 6.75
CA LYS A 393 -28.97 -5.71 7.01
C LYS A 393 -28.38 -4.96 5.81
N THR A 394 -27.41 -5.54 5.11
CA THR A 394 -26.83 -4.99 3.88
C THR A 394 -27.89 -4.87 2.80
N ILE A 395 -28.69 -5.92 2.58
CA ILE A 395 -29.80 -5.88 1.62
C ILE A 395 -30.82 -4.81 2.02
N GLY A 396 -31.20 -4.75 3.30
CA GLY A 396 -32.12 -3.72 3.80
C GLY A 396 -31.59 -2.29 3.65
N SER A 397 -30.29 -2.08 3.89
CA SER A 397 -29.64 -0.77 3.75
C SER A 397 -29.51 -0.37 2.27
N LEU A 398 -29.19 -1.31 1.37
CA LEU A 398 -29.20 -1.07 -0.07
C LEU A 398 -30.60 -0.72 -0.60
N LEU A 399 -31.64 -1.41 -0.10
CA LEU A 399 -33.03 -1.10 -0.45
C LEU A 399 -33.45 0.28 0.06
N ARG A 400 -33.09 0.67 1.29
CA ARG A 400 -33.34 2.01 1.84
C ARG A 400 -32.55 3.09 1.10
N GLY A 401 -31.27 2.86 0.83
CA GLY A 401 -30.43 3.78 0.06
C GLY A 401 -31.02 4.06 -1.32
N ASN A 402 -31.50 3.04 -2.03
CA ASN A 402 -32.18 3.22 -3.32
C ASN A 402 -33.55 3.91 -3.21
N ALA A 403 -34.24 3.80 -2.06
CA ALA A 403 -35.53 4.47 -1.82
C ALA A 403 -35.38 5.94 -1.36
N LEU A 404 -34.21 6.30 -0.81
CA LEU A 404 -33.87 7.64 -0.32
C LEU A 404 -32.98 8.43 -1.30
N ALA A 405 -32.56 7.79 -2.41
CA ALA A 405 -31.84 8.46 -3.48
C ALA A 405 -32.80 9.42 -4.22
N PRO A 406 -32.45 10.71 -4.37
CA PRO A 406 -33.25 11.66 -5.15
C PRO A 406 -33.28 11.32 -6.64
#